data_AF-A0A1A9US96-F1
#
_entry.id   AF-A0A1A9US96-F1
#
_cell.length_a   1.000
_cell.length_b   1.000
_cell.length_c   1.000
_cell.angle_alpha   90.00
_cell.angle_beta   90.00
_cell.angle_gamma   90.00
#
_symmetry.space_group_name_H-M   'P 1'
#
loop_
_entity.id
_entity.type
_entity.pdbx_description
1 polymer ?
#
loop_
_entity_poly.entity_id
_entity_poly.type
_entity_poly.pdbx_seq_one_letter_code
_entity_poly.pdbx_strand_id
1 'polypeptide(L)'
;MLFQRTVFSNARITRMMSFYAVACGRAIGVYNSWKECEEQVKGFKGAKYKKFPTRSAAEDFIRGGNATEDEICNFQSSNKRFLKGCVGDVTTSPSQTDKEFWPISDENEGDITENDLLYALAKVEATSKFPNRLKRKSDNESGSAKIRKIEPIGIKQVGPYEFQINEDGYILAYTDGSCFNNGGKNACAGFGVYFGDNHPLNVGEPVTGRVTNNVGEIQAAIYAVKTAQKMGINKLCISTDSQFLINAVTLWIKGWKAKNWHLKSGDRVKNEVDFKELDSLLQDESLDVKWNYVKAHNGIKGNEMADKLAKTGAEIYKRVFLGKM
;
A
#
# COMPACT_ATOMS: atom_id res chain seq x y z
N MET A 1 -0.94 -21.26 55.70
CA MET A 1 0.31 -21.42 54.93
C MET A 1 0.09 -22.50 53.88
N LEU A 2 0.10 -22.14 52.59
CA LEU A 2 0.58 -22.96 51.47
C LEU A 2 0.33 -22.17 50.17
N PHE A 3 1.35 -21.44 49.75
CA PHE A 3 1.48 -20.88 48.41
C PHE A 3 1.58 -22.05 47.42
N GLN A 4 0.61 -22.21 46.52
CA GLN A 4 0.81 -23.04 45.33
C GLN A 4 1.16 -22.17 44.13
N ARG A 5 2.35 -22.46 43.62
CA ARG A 5 3.08 -21.81 42.56
C ARG A 5 2.33 -21.91 41.24
N THR A 6 2.19 -20.77 40.59
CA THR A 6 1.83 -20.64 39.18
C THR A 6 2.92 -21.29 38.32
N VAL A 7 2.53 -22.25 37.47
CA VAL A 7 3.39 -22.80 36.42
C VAL A 7 2.93 -22.17 35.10
N PHE A 8 3.59 -21.09 34.68
CA PHE A 8 3.47 -20.61 33.30
C PHE A 8 4.39 -21.48 32.44
N SER A 9 3.81 -22.39 31.64
CA SER A 9 4.57 -23.18 30.68
C SER A 9 4.69 -22.43 29.34
N ASN A 10 5.94 -22.06 29.04
CA ASN A 10 6.56 -21.83 27.73
C ASN A 10 5.64 -21.42 26.57
N ALA A 11 5.53 -20.11 26.37
CA ALA A 11 5.16 -19.51 25.10
C ALA A 11 6.10 -20.06 24.00
N ARG A 12 5.50 -20.76 23.02
CA ARG A 12 6.16 -21.14 21.78
C ARG A 12 6.69 -19.88 21.11
N ILE A 13 8.01 -19.80 21.02
CA ILE A 13 8.77 -18.82 20.26
C ILE A 13 8.15 -18.71 18.86
N THR A 14 7.37 -17.66 18.63
CA THR A 14 6.89 -17.30 17.31
C THR A 14 8.12 -16.91 16.50
N ARG A 15 8.48 -17.81 15.59
CA ARG A 15 9.59 -17.70 14.64
C ARG A 15 9.44 -16.39 13.87
N MET A 16 10.09 -15.32 14.36
CA MET A 16 10.05 -13.99 13.75
C MET A 16 10.49 -14.11 12.29
N MET A 17 9.57 -13.79 11.37
CA MET A 17 9.89 -13.57 9.97
C MET A 17 10.99 -12.53 9.91
N SER A 18 12.10 -12.88 9.28
CA SER A 18 13.26 -12.00 9.20
C SER A 18 13.40 -11.47 7.79
N PHE A 19 13.75 -10.20 7.66
CA PHE A 19 13.95 -9.52 6.40
C PHE A 19 15.42 -9.61 5.99
N TYR A 20 15.69 -9.84 4.71
CA TYR A 20 17.05 -9.94 4.19
C TYR A 20 17.28 -8.79 3.22
N ALA A 21 18.13 -7.85 3.59
CA ALA A 21 18.52 -6.74 2.74
C ALA A 21 19.71 -7.14 1.88
N VAL A 22 19.66 -6.88 0.58
CA VAL A 22 20.81 -6.96 -0.33
C VAL A 22 21.17 -5.54 -0.75
N ALA A 23 22.26 -5.01 -0.21
CA ALA A 23 22.81 -3.71 -0.56
C ALA A 23 23.75 -3.78 -1.78
N CYS A 24 24.37 -4.94 -2.03
CA CYS A 24 25.10 -5.23 -3.27
C CYS A 24 24.82 -6.69 -3.66
N GLY A 25 24.40 -6.94 -4.90
CA GLY A 25 24.01 -8.25 -5.41
C GLY A 25 23.48 -8.12 -6.82
N ARG A 26 22.93 -9.21 -7.38
CA ARG A 26 22.26 -9.21 -8.69
C ARG A 26 21.04 -8.28 -8.70
N ALA A 27 20.26 -8.30 -7.63
CA ALA A 27 19.18 -7.35 -7.38
C ALA A 27 19.30 -6.81 -5.95
N ILE A 28 19.26 -5.48 -5.84
CA ILE A 28 19.30 -4.75 -4.57
C ILE A 28 17.86 -4.62 -4.06
N GLY A 29 17.62 -4.97 -2.80
CA GLY A 29 16.27 -4.97 -2.26
C GLY A 29 16.14 -5.70 -0.92
N VAL A 30 14.95 -5.63 -0.33
CA VAL A 30 14.60 -6.38 0.88
C VAL A 30 13.77 -7.60 0.49
N TYR A 31 14.19 -8.76 0.95
CA TYR A 31 13.59 -10.06 0.68
C TYR A 31 12.99 -10.65 1.95
N ASN A 32 11.88 -11.37 1.81
CA ASN A 32 11.15 -11.96 2.94
C ASN A 32 11.62 -13.39 3.26
N SER A 33 12.50 -13.95 2.42
CA SER A 33 13.08 -15.27 2.62
C SER A 33 14.57 -15.30 2.30
N TRP A 34 15.30 -16.20 2.97
CA TRP A 34 16.71 -16.42 2.66
C TRP A 34 16.90 -16.94 1.23
N LYS A 35 15.97 -17.78 0.75
CA LYS A 35 16.03 -18.35 -0.60
C LYS A 35 16.07 -17.26 -1.68
N GLU A 36 15.17 -16.28 -1.59
CA GLU A 36 15.12 -15.14 -2.51
C GLU A 36 16.38 -14.26 -2.42
N CYS A 37 16.86 -14.00 -1.20
CA CYS A 37 18.11 -13.25 -0.97
C CYS A 37 19.32 -13.99 -1.55
N GLU A 38 19.42 -15.30 -1.30
CA GLU A 38 20.52 -16.16 -1.74
C GLU A 38 20.65 -16.14 -3.26
N GLU A 39 19.54 -16.21 -3.99
CA GLU A 39 19.53 -16.10 -5.46
C GLU A 39 20.20 -14.81 -5.95
N GLN A 40 20.14 -13.73 -5.18
CA GLN A 40 20.74 -12.45 -5.54
C GLN A 40 22.22 -12.32 -5.18
N VAL A 41 22.70 -13.08 -4.20
CA VAL A 41 24.05 -12.91 -3.64
C VAL A 41 24.97 -14.09 -3.96
N LYS A 42 24.42 -15.27 -4.22
CA LYS A 42 25.18 -16.50 -4.46
C LYS A 42 25.97 -16.40 -5.76
N GLY A 43 27.29 -16.50 -5.62
CA GLY A 43 28.25 -16.36 -6.72
C GLY A 43 28.40 -14.93 -7.24
N PHE A 44 27.79 -13.92 -6.59
CA PHE A 44 27.95 -12.52 -6.98
C PHE A 44 29.17 -11.91 -6.28
N LYS A 45 30.16 -11.49 -7.06
CA LYS A 45 31.42 -10.94 -6.54
C LYS A 45 31.15 -9.60 -5.84
N GLY A 46 31.44 -9.51 -4.54
CA GLY A 46 31.22 -8.29 -3.75
C GLY A 46 29.80 -8.13 -3.21
N ALA A 47 29.03 -9.22 -3.09
CA ALA A 47 27.70 -9.17 -2.52
C ALA A 47 27.72 -8.63 -1.06
N LYS A 48 26.83 -7.69 -0.75
CA LYS A 48 26.60 -7.14 0.58
C LYS A 48 25.15 -7.37 0.93
N TYR A 49 24.90 -8.17 1.95
CA TYR A 49 23.55 -8.45 2.43
C TYR A 49 23.56 -8.63 3.94
N LYS A 50 22.42 -8.33 4.59
CA LYS A 50 22.26 -8.47 6.04
C LYS A 50 20.82 -8.81 6.39
N LYS A 51 20.65 -9.59 7.45
CA LYS A 51 19.35 -9.99 8.00
C LYS A 51 18.92 -9.00 9.06
N PHE A 52 17.65 -8.61 9.05
CA PHE A 52 17.05 -7.65 9.95
C PHE A 52 15.75 -8.18 10.56
N PRO A 53 15.41 -7.77 11.78
CA PRO A 53 14.13 -8.10 12.41
C PRO A 53 12.97 -7.29 11.80
N THR A 54 13.25 -6.12 11.22
CA THR A 54 12.23 -5.24 10.63
C THR A 54 12.62 -4.86 9.20
N ARG A 55 11.59 -4.65 8.36
CA ARG A 55 11.76 -4.22 6.97
C ARG A 55 12.40 -2.84 6.86
N SER A 56 12.00 -1.91 7.73
CA SER A 56 12.58 -0.56 7.77
C SER A 56 14.10 -0.57 8.02
N ALA A 57 14.58 -1.38 8.97
CA ALA A 57 16.02 -1.51 9.22
C ALA A 57 16.77 -2.14 8.03
N ALA A 58 16.11 -3.05 7.29
CA ALA A 58 16.64 -3.62 6.06
C ALA A 58 16.74 -2.58 4.93
N GLU A 59 15.76 -1.69 4.83
CA GLU A 59 15.76 -0.58 3.85
C GLU A 59 16.84 0.46 4.19
N ASP A 60 17.06 0.75 5.47
CA ASP A 60 18.11 1.68 5.92
C ASP A 60 19.52 1.17 5.56
N PHE A 61 19.75 -0.13 5.69
CA PHE A 61 20.99 -0.78 5.27
C PHE A 61 21.26 -0.67 3.76
N ILE A 62 20.20 -0.68 2.95
CA ILE A 62 20.30 -0.51 1.49
C ILE A 62 20.56 0.95 1.12
N ARG A 63 19.99 1.90 1.88
CA ARG A 63 20.13 3.35 1.64
C ARG A 63 21.54 3.90 1.91
N GLY A 64 22.45 3.11 2.50
CA GLY A 64 23.85 3.51 2.69
C GLY A 64 24.09 4.45 3.87
N GLY A 65 23.13 4.56 4.81
CA GLY A 65 23.38 5.18 6.10
C GLY A 65 24.33 4.31 6.93
N ASN A 66 25.43 4.89 7.40
CA ASN A 66 26.23 4.30 8.46
C ASN A 66 25.32 4.08 9.67
N ALA A 67 24.87 2.85 9.90
CA ALA A 67 24.52 2.44 11.23
C ALA A 67 25.83 2.31 12.02
N THR A 68 26.12 3.28 12.88
CA THR A 68 26.94 3.02 14.06
C THR A 68 26.11 3.39 15.28
N GLU A 69 25.60 2.35 15.93
CA GLU A 69 25.34 2.32 17.35
C GLU A 69 26.70 2.40 18.09
N ASP A 70 27.14 3.60 18.44
CA ASP A 70 27.94 3.78 19.65
C ASP A 70 27.03 4.12 20.87
N GLU A 71 25.71 3.98 20.74
CA GLU A 71 24.77 4.28 21.84
C GLU A 71 24.01 3.06 22.39
N ILE A 72 24.38 1.82 22.02
CA ILE A 72 23.90 0.62 22.75
C ILE A 72 25.07 -0.33 23.07
N CYS A 73 26.04 0.23 23.81
CA CYS A 73 26.97 -0.39 24.75
C CYS A 73 27.40 -1.88 24.59
N ASN A 74 28.65 -2.04 24.16
CA ASN A 74 29.67 -3.02 24.62
C ASN A 74 29.31 -4.53 24.71
N PHE A 75 29.77 -5.31 23.71
CA PHE A 75 30.21 -6.69 23.94
C PHE A 75 31.47 -7.03 23.11
N GLN A 76 32.60 -6.54 23.63
CA GLN A 76 33.93 -7.19 23.69
C GLN A 76 34.62 -7.67 22.38
N SER A 77 35.57 -6.82 21.94
CA SER A 77 36.94 -7.14 21.50
C SER A 77 37.20 -8.28 20.50
N SER A 78 37.60 -7.94 19.27
CA SER A 78 39.00 -8.09 18.78
C SER A 78 39.12 -8.16 17.24
N ASN A 79 40.17 -7.49 16.72
CA ASN A 79 40.88 -7.76 15.46
C ASN A 79 40.36 -7.20 14.11
N LYS A 80 40.56 -5.89 13.96
CA LYS A 80 41.35 -5.18 12.93
C LYS A 80 41.88 -5.96 11.68
N ARG A 81 41.69 -5.27 10.53
CA ARG A 81 42.44 -5.27 9.23
C ARG A 81 41.90 -6.19 8.11
N PHE A 82 41.38 -5.61 7.02
CA PHE A 82 42.06 -5.46 5.70
C PHE A 82 41.04 -5.01 4.61
N LEU A 83 41.25 -3.83 4.01
CA LEU A 83 40.54 -3.33 2.82
C LEU A 83 41.48 -3.48 1.62
N LYS A 84 41.03 -4.07 0.49
CA LYS A 84 41.52 -3.68 -0.85
C LYS A 84 40.68 -4.22 -2.04
N GLY A 85 40.12 -3.30 -2.85
CA GLY A 85 39.90 -3.38 -4.32
C GLY A 85 38.76 -4.29 -4.85
N CYS A 86 38.13 -4.10 -6.02
CA CYS A 86 38.24 -3.13 -7.12
C CYS A 86 36.95 -3.17 -7.98
N VAL A 87 36.72 -2.03 -8.63
CA VAL A 87 35.89 -1.64 -9.80
C VAL A 87 35.73 -2.70 -10.92
N GLY A 88 34.60 -2.63 -11.64
CA GLY A 88 34.48 -3.17 -13.01
C GLY A 88 33.10 -2.95 -13.65
N ASP A 89 33.05 -2.08 -14.66
CA ASP A 89 31.93 -1.73 -15.55
C ASP A 89 31.31 -2.91 -16.32
N VAL A 90 30.09 -2.72 -16.86
CA VAL A 90 29.77 -2.87 -18.31
C VAL A 90 28.28 -2.60 -18.62
N THR A 91 28.06 -1.50 -19.36
CA THR A 91 27.13 -1.25 -20.49
C THR A 91 26.38 -2.47 -21.07
N THR A 92 25.12 -2.47 -21.53
CA THR A 92 24.42 -1.53 -22.45
C THR A 92 22.95 -1.98 -22.63
N SER A 93 22.06 -1.02 -22.93
CA SER A 93 20.62 -1.11 -23.32
C SER A 93 20.42 -1.68 -24.77
N PRO A 94 19.24 -1.67 -25.45
CA PRO A 94 17.93 -1.08 -25.08
C PRO A 94 16.60 -1.78 -25.53
N SER A 95 15.52 -1.29 -24.90
CA SER A 95 14.19 -0.91 -25.47
C SER A 95 13.14 -1.93 -25.94
N GLN A 96 11.97 -1.86 -25.30
CA GLN A 96 10.65 -1.67 -25.95
C GLN A 96 9.73 -0.87 -24.99
N THR A 97 8.91 0.04 -25.53
CA THR A 97 8.00 0.96 -24.82
C THR A 97 6.57 0.43 -24.96
N ASP A 98 5.93 0.03 -23.87
CA ASP A 98 4.52 -0.36 -23.87
C ASP A 98 3.65 0.84 -23.50
N LYS A 99 3.03 1.45 -24.51
CA LYS A 99 1.94 2.40 -24.32
C LYS A 99 0.77 1.64 -23.68
N GLU A 100 0.22 2.16 -22.58
CA GLU A 100 -0.99 1.64 -21.95
C GLU A 100 -2.20 1.87 -22.88
N PHE A 101 -2.38 0.92 -23.81
CA PHE A 101 -3.58 0.74 -24.61
C PHE A 101 -4.55 -0.10 -23.79
N TRP A 102 -5.60 0.54 -23.27
CA TRP A 102 -6.74 -0.15 -22.69
C TRP A 102 -7.44 -0.94 -23.81
N PRO A 103 -7.80 -2.22 -23.61
CA PRO A 103 -8.65 -2.89 -24.58
C PRO A 103 -10.01 -2.19 -24.55
N ILE A 104 -10.37 -1.58 -25.69
CA ILE A 104 -11.73 -1.18 -25.99
C ILE A 104 -12.58 -2.43 -25.80
N SER A 105 -13.42 -2.43 -24.77
CA SER A 105 -14.46 -3.42 -24.60
C SER A 105 -15.43 -3.27 -25.76
N ASP A 106 -15.49 -4.27 -26.64
CA ASP A 106 -16.58 -4.42 -27.60
C ASP A 106 -17.92 -4.40 -26.83
N GLU A 107 -18.65 -3.31 -27.07
CA GLU A 107 -20.10 -3.12 -27.07
C GLU A 107 -20.95 -4.25 -26.46
N ASN A 108 -21.05 -4.31 -25.12
CA ASN A 108 -22.25 -4.65 -24.32
C ASN A 108 -21.92 -4.88 -22.82
N GLU A 109 -21.17 -3.99 -22.20
CA GLU A 109 -21.28 -3.76 -20.75
C GLU A 109 -21.58 -2.28 -20.58
N GLY A 110 -22.82 -1.97 -20.17
CA GLY A 110 -23.28 -0.59 -20.06
C GLY A 110 -22.36 0.25 -19.19
N ASP A 111 -22.10 1.48 -19.65
CA ASP A 111 -21.41 2.52 -18.88
C ASP A 111 -21.92 2.50 -17.44
N ILE A 112 -21.04 2.17 -16.51
CA ILE A 112 -21.33 2.17 -15.08
C ILE A 112 -21.46 3.63 -14.68
N THR A 113 -22.69 4.05 -14.38
CA THR A 113 -23.03 5.44 -14.10
C THR A 113 -22.59 5.84 -12.69
N GLU A 114 -22.56 7.14 -12.40
CA GLU A 114 -22.36 7.66 -11.04
C GLU A 114 -23.34 7.03 -10.02
N ASN A 115 -24.54 6.63 -10.50
CA ASN A 115 -25.52 5.90 -9.70
C ASN A 115 -25.09 4.47 -9.36
N ASP A 116 -24.36 3.79 -10.24
CA ASP A 116 -23.85 2.43 -9.99
C ASP A 116 -22.68 2.46 -8.99
N LEU A 117 -21.83 3.49 -9.06
CA LEU A 117 -20.81 3.78 -8.04
C LEU A 117 -21.47 4.07 -6.68
N LEU A 118 -22.49 4.94 -6.65
CA LEU A 118 -23.22 5.25 -5.43
C LEU A 118 -23.94 4.02 -4.87
N TYR A 119 -24.49 3.17 -5.73
CA TYR A 119 -25.09 1.90 -5.34
C TYR A 119 -24.06 0.92 -4.77
N ALA A 120 -22.87 0.83 -5.37
CA ALA A 120 -21.77 -0.01 -4.85
C ALA A 120 -21.32 0.47 -3.47
N LEU A 121 -21.18 1.79 -3.28
CA LEU A 121 -20.87 2.41 -2.00
C LEU A 121 -21.96 2.14 -0.95
N ALA A 122 -23.23 2.39 -1.28
CA ALA A 122 -24.37 2.11 -0.40
C ALA A 122 -24.48 0.63 -0.02
N LYS A 123 -24.07 -0.27 -0.93
CA LYS A 123 -24.06 -1.72 -0.68
C LYS A 123 -22.96 -2.14 0.30
N VAL A 124 -21.84 -1.44 0.33
CA VAL A 124 -20.78 -1.65 1.34
C VAL A 124 -21.25 -1.13 2.70
N GLU A 125 -21.88 0.05 2.74
CA GLU A 125 -22.41 0.65 3.97
C GLU A 125 -23.51 -0.19 4.66
N ALA A 126 -24.21 -1.06 3.94
CA ALA A 126 -25.35 -1.83 4.45
C ALA A 126 -25.03 -3.28 4.90
N THR A 127 -23.76 -3.66 5.10
CA THR A 127 -23.43 -5.05 5.45
C THR A 127 -23.21 -5.30 6.95
N SER A 128 -24.32 -5.48 7.67
CA SER A 128 -24.49 -6.66 8.53
C SER A 128 -25.88 -7.27 8.25
N LYS A 129 -25.89 -8.40 7.55
CA LYS A 129 -27.04 -9.25 7.10
C LYS A 129 -27.82 -8.78 5.86
N PHE A 130 -27.80 -9.64 4.82
CA PHE A 130 -28.49 -9.49 3.53
C PHE A 130 -29.95 -9.97 3.55
N PRO A 131 -30.82 -9.38 2.70
CA PRO A 131 -31.83 -10.14 1.98
C PRO A 131 -31.64 -10.08 0.46
N ASN A 132 -32.25 -11.05 -0.22
CA ASN A 132 -32.06 -11.36 -1.64
C ASN A 132 -32.45 -10.23 -2.62
N ARG A 133 -31.67 -10.17 -3.69
CA ARG A 133 -31.82 -9.43 -4.96
C ARG A 133 -33.29 -9.13 -5.33
N LEU A 134 -33.73 -7.89 -5.13
CA LEU A 134 -34.98 -7.40 -5.72
C LEU A 134 -34.79 -7.12 -7.22
N LYS A 135 -35.75 -7.58 -8.02
CA LYS A 135 -35.83 -7.40 -9.48
C LYS A 135 -35.83 -5.91 -9.85
N ARG A 136 -35.12 -5.60 -10.93
CA ARG A 136 -35.09 -4.29 -11.59
C ARG A 136 -36.52 -3.90 -12.01
N LYS A 137 -37.09 -2.86 -11.38
CA LYS A 137 -38.30 -2.19 -11.84
C LYS A 137 -37.86 -0.81 -12.36
N SER A 138 -38.12 -0.57 -13.64
CA SER A 138 -38.04 0.75 -14.24
C SER A 138 -39.08 1.64 -13.58
N ASP A 139 -38.68 2.77 -13.01
CA ASP A 139 -39.54 3.95 -12.87
C ASP A 139 -38.64 5.19 -12.76
N ASN A 140 -38.98 6.20 -13.56
CA ASN A 140 -38.39 7.54 -13.55
C ASN A 140 -38.68 8.22 -12.21
N GLU A 141 -37.64 8.50 -11.44
CA GLU A 141 -37.70 9.55 -10.42
C GLU A 141 -36.33 10.20 -10.28
N SER A 142 -36.25 11.45 -10.73
CA SER A 142 -35.08 12.32 -10.64
C SER A 142 -34.84 12.76 -9.20
N GLY A 143 -34.19 11.91 -8.42
CA GLY A 143 -33.60 12.28 -7.14
C GLY A 143 -32.08 12.13 -7.23
N SER A 144 -31.37 13.19 -7.64
CA SER A 144 -29.91 13.19 -7.57
C SER A 144 -29.52 13.13 -6.09
N ALA A 145 -29.12 11.96 -5.62
CA ALA A 145 -28.56 11.79 -4.28
C ALA A 145 -27.30 12.65 -4.19
N LYS A 146 -27.40 13.80 -3.52
CA LYS A 146 -26.26 14.68 -3.28
C LYS A 146 -25.19 13.90 -2.52
N ILE A 147 -24.01 13.75 -3.12
CA ILE A 147 -22.82 13.22 -2.45
C ILE A 147 -22.59 14.06 -1.19
N ARG A 148 -22.75 13.45 -0.02
CA ARG A 148 -22.50 14.12 1.26
C ARG A 148 -21.00 14.40 1.36
N LYS A 149 -20.62 15.67 1.46
CA LYS A 149 -19.24 16.03 1.84
C LYS A 149 -18.97 15.42 3.21
N ILE A 150 -18.02 14.51 3.30
CA ILE A 150 -17.55 13.98 4.57
C ILE A 150 -16.64 15.04 5.18
N GLU A 151 -17.17 15.82 6.13
CA GLU A 151 -16.40 16.80 6.88
C GLU A 151 -15.97 16.23 8.24
N PRO A 152 -14.80 16.64 8.76
CA PRO A 152 -14.38 16.27 10.10
C PRO A 152 -15.26 16.97 11.13
N ILE A 153 -15.86 16.19 12.03
CA ILE A 153 -16.82 16.69 13.03
C ILE A 153 -16.25 16.57 14.45
N GLY A 154 -15.17 15.81 14.62
CA GLY A 154 -14.48 15.71 15.90
C GLY A 154 -13.06 15.17 15.79
N ILE A 155 -12.43 15.04 16.95
CA ILE A 155 -11.10 14.45 17.13
C ILE A 155 -11.24 13.21 18.02
N LYS A 156 -10.56 12.13 17.65
CA LYS A 156 -10.46 10.91 18.45
C LYS A 156 -8.99 10.62 18.76
N GLN A 157 -8.70 10.45 20.05
CA GLN A 157 -7.38 10.01 20.51
C GLN A 157 -7.24 8.49 20.35
N VAL A 158 -6.18 8.04 19.67
CA VAL A 158 -5.81 6.63 19.56
C VAL A 158 -4.31 6.50 19.82
N GLY A 159 -3.97 5.92 20.96
CA GLY A 159 -2.59 5.91 21.44
C GLY A 159 -2.09 7.35 21.64
N PRO A 160 -0.93 7.73 21.09
CA PRO A 160 -0.38 9.09 21.21
C PRO A 160 -0.87 10.06 20.11
N TYR A 161 -1.80 9.65 19.24
CA TYR A 161 -2.18 10.40 18.05
C TYR A 161 -3.64 10.85 18.07
N GLU A 162 -3.87 12.05 17.53
CA GLU A 162 -5.18 12.66 17.34
C GLU A 162 -5.64 12.49 15.89
N PHE A 163 -6.80 11.87 15.71
CA PHE A 163 -7.38 11.62 14.39
C PHE A 163 -8.67 12.41 14.20
N GLN A 164 -8.87 12.97 13.01
CA GLN A 164 -10.17 13.51 12.64
C GLN A 164 -11.18 12.39 12.41
N ILE A 165 -12.41 12.58 12.89
CA ILE A 165 -13.52 11.63 12.71
C ILE A 165 -14.74 12.28 12.04
N ASN A 166 -15.52 11.48 11.33
CA ASN A 166 -16.85 11.88 10.83
C ASN A 166 -17.97 11.64 11.85
N GLU A 167 -19.20 11.98 11.46
CA GLU A 167 -20.46 11.78 12.19
C GLU A 167 -20.65 10.35 12.72
N ASP A 168 -20.22 9.34 11.95
CA ASP A 168 -20.36 7.92 12.29
C ASP A 168 -19.21 7.38 13.16
N GLY A 169 -18.25 8.25 13.52
CA GLY A 169 -17.08 7.92 14.33
C GLY A 169 -15.95 7.20 13.57
N TYR A 170 -15.94 7.26 12.24
CA TYR A 170 -14.83 6.73 11.43
C TYR A 170 -13.69 7.73 11.38
N ILE A 171 -12.47 7.25 11.61
CA ILE A 171 -11.25 8.02 11.39
C ILE A 171 -11.09 8.30 9.90
N LEU A 172 -10.82 9.55 9.56
CA LEU A 172 -10.63 9.98 8.18
C LEU A 172 -9.19 9.76 7.73
N ALA A 173 -9.03 9.08 6.60
CA ALA A 173 -7.77 8.98 5.88
C ALA A 173 -8.02 9.32 4.41
N TYR A 174 -7.17 10.18 3.85
CA TYR A 174 -7.16 10.47 2.43
C TYR A 174 -5.96 9.77 1.79
N THR A 175 -6.20 9.13 0.65
CA THR A 175 -5.20 8.32 -0.04
C THR A 175 -5.16 8.69 -1.51
N ASP A 176 -3.95 8.79 -2.06
CA ASP A 176 -3.74 9.11 -3.47
C ASP A 176 -2.50 8.38 -4.03
N GLY A 177 -2.51 8.13 -5.33
CA GLY A 177 -1.39 7.62 -6.10
C GLY A 177 -0.91 8.66 -7.12
N SER A 178 0.40 8.77 -7.30
CA SER A 178 0.97 9.62 -8.35
C SER A 178 1.98 8.87 -9.19
N CYS A 179 1.98 9.11 -10.49
CA CYS A 179 2.96 8.54 -11.40
C CYS A 179 3.38 9.56 -12.47
N PHE A 180 4.63 9.99 -12.42
CA PHE A 180 5.25 10.76 -13.49
C PHE A 180 5.58 9.83 -14.64
N ASN A 181 5.33 10.28 -15.88
CA ASN A 181 5.56 9.49 -17.10
C ASN A 181 4.90 8.09 -17.05
N ASN A 182 3.66 8.02 -16.58
CA ASN A 182 2.92 6.76 -16.48
C ASN A 182 2.88 6.01 -17.83
N GLY A 183 3.14 4.70 -17.82
CA GLY A 183 3.30 3.88 -19.03
C GLY A 183 4.63 4.09 -19.79
N GLY A 184 5.48 5.00 -19.34
CA GLY A 184 6.80 5.25 -19.92
C GLY A 184 7.93 4.44 -19.29
N LYS A 185 9.07 4.35 -19.99
CA LYS A 185 10.30 3.68 -19.49
C LYS A 185 10.90 4.33 -18.25
N ASN A 186 10.64 5.62 -18.05
CA ASN A 186 11.11 6.41 -16.91
C ASN A 186 9.94 6.77 -15.99
N ALA A 187 8.94 5.89 -15.90
CA ALA A 187 7.85 6.05 -14.95
C ALA A 187 8.41 6.15 -13.53
N CYS A 188 7.86 7.06 -12.73
CA CYS A 188 8.20 7.21 -11.32
C CYS A 188 6.89 7.34 -10.57
N ALA A 189 6.63 6.43 -9.65
CA ALA A 189 5.37 6.43 -8.92
C ALA A 189 5.59 6.44 -7.41
N GLY A 190 4.64 7.06 -6.73
CA GLY A 190 4.55 7.13 -5.29
C GLY A 190 3.11 7.08 -4.84
N PHE A 191 2.93 6.88 -3.54
CA PHE A 191 1.63 6.91 -2.89
C PHE A 191 1.68 7.87 -1.70
N GLY A 192 0.53 8.44 -1.37
CA GLY A 192 0.35 9.38 -0.28
C GLY A 192 -0.79 8.96 0.63
N VAL A 193 -0.59 9.08 1.94
CA VAL A 193 -1.66 8.90 2.95
C VAL A 193 -1.65 10.09 3.89
N TYR A 194 -2.81 10.72 4.04
CA TYR A 194 -3.02 11.92 4.84
C TYR A 194 -4.14 11.70 5.87
N PHE A 195 -3.81 11.86 7.16
CA PHE A 195 -4.73 11.76 8.29
C PHE A 195 -5.12 13.12 8.90
N GLY A 196 -4.41 14.19 8.55
CA GLY A 196 -4.64 15.53 9.10
C GLY A 196 -3.41 16.42 9.01
N ASP A 197 -3.58 17.71 9.33
CA ASP A 197 -2.48 18.68 9.26
C ASP A 197 -1.37 18.28 10.23
N ASN A 198 -0.12 18.23 9.74
CA ASN A 198 1.07 17.85 10.52
C ASN A 198 0.95 16.51 11.28
N HIS A 199 0.03 15.63 10.86
CA HIS A 199 -0.18 14.36 11.54
C HIS A 199 1.08 13.47 11.38
N PRO A 200 1.66 12.92 12.47
CA PRO A 200 2.93 12.18 12.40
C PRO A 200 2.89 10.91 11.54
N LEU A 201 1.68 10.38 11.28
CA LEU A 201 1.47 9.20 10.42
C LEU A 201 1.19 9.55 8.95
N ASN A 202 1.26 10.83 8.56
CA ASN A 202 1.22 11.19 7.14
C ASN A 202 2.46 10.64 6.43
N VAL A 203 2.27 10.07 5.24
CA VAL A 203 3.36 9.45 4.49
C VAL A 203 3.26 9.78 3.01
N GLY A 204 4.43 9.96 2.38
CA GLY A 204 4.60 10.01 0.93
C GLY A 204 5.79 9.13 0.56
N GLU A 205 5.54 7.97 -0.04
CA GLU A 205 6.56 6.95 -0.26
C GLU A 205 6.59 6.46 -1.72
N PRO A 206 7.74 5.99 -2.22
CA PRO A 206 7.83 5.38 -3.54
C PRO A 206 7.03 4.08 -3.59
N VAL A 207 6.35 3.81 -4.70
CA VAL A 207 5.70 2.50 -4.88
C VAL A 207 6.74 1.39 -4.99
N THR A 208 6.32 0.18 -4.64
CA THR A 208 7.10 -1.03 -4.90
C THR A 208 6.47 -1.86 -6.03
N GLY A 209 7.29 -2.62 -6.75
CA GLY A 209 6.81 -3.45 -7.86
C GLY A 209 6.57 -2.64 -9.14
N ARG A 210 5.38 -2.81 -9.74
CA ARG A 210 5.03 -2.12 -10.99
C ARG A 210 4.91 -0.61 -10.74
N VAL A 211 5.52 0.20 -11.61
CA VAL A 211 5.58 1.65 -11.44
C VAL A 211 4.46 2.31 -12.24
N THR A 212 3.24 2.28 -11.70
CA THR A 212 2.07 2.91 -12.33
C THR A 212 1.25 3.69 -11.32
N ASN A 213 0.42 4.62 -11.79
CA ASN A 213 -0.49 5.38 -10.91
C ASN A 213 -1.41 4.44 -10.13
N ASN A 214 -2.05 3.46 -10.79
CA ASN A 214 -2.90 2.46 -10.13
C ASN A 214 -2.23 1.70 -8.98
N VAL A 215 -0.92 1.42 -9.06
CA VAL A 215 -0.20 0.76 -7.95
C VAL A 215 -0.08 1.71 -6.77
N GLY A 216 0.18 2.99 -7.03
CA GLY A 216 0.17 4.05 -6.02
C GLY A 216 -1.17 4.10 -5.28
N GLU A 217 -2.28 4.12 -6.01
CA GLU A 217 -3.63 4.13 -5.42
C GLU A 217 -3.86 2.95 -4.48
N ILE A 218 -3.56 1.73 -4.94
CA ILE A 218 -3.79 0.52 -4.14
C ILE A 218 -2.86 0.49 -2.92
N GLN A 219 -1.57 0.82 -3.10
CA GLN A 219 -0.59 0.80 -2.00
C GLN A 219 -0.89 1.89 -0.95
N ALA A 220 -1.43 3.05 -1.35
CA ALA A 220 -1.92 4.06 -0.42
C ALA A 220 -3.01 3.50 0.51
N ALA A 221 -4.01 2.81 -0.06
CA ALA A 221 -5.07 2.19 0.73
C ALA A 221 -4.57 1.04 1.61
N ILE A 222 -3.68 0.19 1.09
CA ILE A 222 -3.01 -0.86 1.90
C ILE A 222 -2.30 -0.24 3.10
N TYR A 223 -1.57 0.85 2.89
CA TYR A 223 -0.85 1.54 3.96
C TYR A 223 -1.82 2.10 5.01
N ALA A 224 -2.91 2.74 4.59
CA ALA A 224 -3.93 3.28 5.49
C ALA A 224 -4.56 2.17 6.35
N VAL A 225 -4.95 1.04 5.74
CA VAL A 225 -5.54 -0.11 6.46
C VAL A 225 -4.55 -0.72 7.46
N LYS A 226 -3.31 -0.97 7.04
CA LYS A 226 -2.26 -1.49 7.95
C LYS A 226 -1.99 -0.56 9.12
N THR A 227 -1.98 0.75 8.86
CA THR A 227 -1.80 1.77 9.90
C THR A 227 -2.94 1.71 10.90
N ALA A 228 -4.18 1.62 10.42
CA ALA A 228 -5.36 1.48 11.28
C ALA A 228 -5.29 0.23 12.16
N GLN A 229 -5.00 -0.94 11.58
CA GLN A 229 -4.84 -2.19 12.34
C GLN A 229 -3.74 -2.08 13.40
N LYS A 230 -2.57 -1.55 13.02
CA LYS A 230 -1.43 -1.39 13.94
C LYS A 230 -1.76 -0.46 15.12
N MET A 231 -2.56 0.57 14.89
CA MET A 231 -2.98 1.52 15.92
C MET A 231 -4.18 1.03 16.75
N GLY A 232 -4.79 -0.11 16.41
CA GLY A 232 -6.03 -0.58 17.05
C GLY A 232 -7.25 0.28 16.70
N ILE A 233 -7.23 0.93 15.54
CA ILE A 233 -8.39 1.62 14.98
C ILE A 233 -9.36 0.57 14.46
N ASN A 234 -10.65 0.72 14.79
CA ASN A 234 -11.72 -0.20 14.41
C ASN A 234 -12.72 0.37 13.39
N LYS A 235 -12.64 1.67 13.08
CA LYS A 235 -13.46 2.35 12.09
C LYS A 235 -12.60 3.32 11.28
N LEU A 236 -12.37 3.01 10.00
CA LEU A 236 -11.57 3.81 9.08
C LEU A 236 -12.40 4.19 7.84
N CYS A 237 -12.42 5.47 7.49
CA CYS A 237 -12.99 5.96 6.24
C CYS A 237 -11.84 6.37 5.31
N ILE A 238 -11.66 5.62 4.22
CA ILE A 238 -10.68 5.90 3.18
C ILE A 238 -11.33 6.75 2.09
N SER A 239 -10.84 7.98 1.93
CA SER A 239 -11.23 8.89 0.86
C SER A 239 -10.20 8.90 -0.26
N THR A 240 -10.62 8.59 -1.48
CA THR A 240 -9.77 8.52 -2.68
C THR A 240 -10.53 9.00 -3.91
N ASP A 241 -9.83 9.55 -4.89
CA ASP A 241 -10.38 9.86 -6.22
C ASP A 241 -10.21 8.71 -7.23
N SER A 242 -9.63 7.59 -6.82
CA SER A 242 -9.48 6.41 -7.65
C SER A 242 -10.78 5.60 -7.74
N GLN A 243 -11.58 5.87 -8.77
CA GLN A 243 -12.72 5.02 -9.12
C GLN A 243 -12.28 3.58 -9.42
N PHE A 244 -11.07 3.39 -9.97
CA PHE A 244 -10.49 2.08 -10.23
C PHE A 244 -10.35 1.27 -8.93
N LEU A 245 -9.78 1.88 -7.88
CA LEU A 245 -9.64 1.24 -6.58
C LEU A 245 -10.99 0.92 -5.95
N ILE A 246 -11.91 1.90 -5.93
CA ILE A 246 -13.26 1.73 -5.36
C ILE A 246 -14.02 0.61 -6.08
N ASN A 247 -14.03 0.60 -7.42
CA ASN A 247 -14.70 -0.45 -8.19
C ASN A 247 -14.04 -1.82 -7.98
N ALA A 248 -12.71 -1.87 -7.86
CA ALA A 248 -12.02 -3.12 -7.60
C ALA A 248 -12.44 -3.73 -6.26
N VAL A 249 -12.38 -2.97 -5.17
CA VAL A 249 -12.68 -3.47 -3.83
C VAL A 249 -14.16 -3.77 -3.61
N THR A 250 -15.05 -2.99 -4.22
CA THR A 250 -16.50 -3.13 -4.01
C THR A 250 -17.16 -4.12 -4.97
N LEU A 251 -16.64 -4.28 -6.19
CA LEU A 251 -17.29 -5.04 -7.26
C LEU A 251 -16.42 -6.16 -7.83
N TRP A 252 -15.16 -5.88 -8.19
CA TRP A 252 -14.39 -6.79 -9.05
C TRP A 252 -13.64 -7.88 -8.33
N ILE A 253 -13.06 -7.62 -7.16
CA ILE A 253 -12.23 -8.59 -6.41
C ILE A 253 -13.00 -9.90 -6.17
N LYS A 254 -14.30 -9.84 -5.84
CA LYS A 254 -15.14 -11.03 -5.69
C LYS A 254 -15.17 -11.88 -6.97
N GLY A 255 -15.34 -11.23 -8.12
CA GLY A 255 -15.35 -11.89 -9.42
C GLY A 255 -13.97 -12.44 -9.80
N TRP A 256 -12.91 -11.67 -9.55
CA TRP A 256 -11.54 -12.10 -9.80
C TRP A 256 -11.17 -13.32 -8.95
N LYS A 257 -11.47 -13.34 -7.65
CA LYS A 257 -11.25 -14.50 -6.77
C LYS A 257 -11.95 -15.76 -7.30
N ALA A 258 -13.20 -15.64 -7.74
CA ALA A 258 -13.95 -16.75 -8.33
C ALA A 258 -13.35 -17.28 -9.65
N LYS A 259 -12.62 -16.44 -10.38
CA LYS A 259 -11.94 -16.78 -11.63
C LYS A 259 -10.43 -16.97 -11.46
N ASN A 260 -9.98 -17.26 -10.24
CA ASN A 260 -8.56 -17.43 -9.92
C ASN A 260 -7.69 -16.27 -10.44
N TRP A 261 -8.17 -15.03 -10.30
CA TRP A 261 -7.52 -13.78 -10.70
C TRP A 261 -7.27 -13.61 -12.22
N HIS A 262 -8.16 -14.17 -13.03
CA HIS A 262 -8.19 -13.94 -14.48
C HIS A 262 -9.32 -12.98 -14.90
N LEU A 263 -9.01 -12.15 -15.88
CA LEU A 263 -9.95 -11.31 -16.61
C LEU A 263 -10.79 -12.16 -17.57
N LYS A 264 -11.85 -11.57 -18.13
CA LYS A 264 -12.66 -12.23 -19.16
C LYS A 264 -11.85 -12.56 -20.42
N SER A 265 -10.84 -11.76 -20.74
CA SER A 265 -9.92 -12.03 -21.85
C SER A 265 -9.07 -13.28 -21.65
N GLY A 266 -9.01 -13.83 -20.43
CA GLY A 266 -8.10 -14.91 -20.06
C GLY A 266 -6.76 -14.42 -19.52
N ASP A 267 -6.47 -13.11 -19.59
CA ASP A 267 -5.26 -12.54 -19.00
C ASP A 267 -5.36 -12.49 -17.47
N ARG A 268 -4.21 -12.44 -16.79
CA ARG A 268 -4.18 -12.20 -15.34
C ARG A 268 -4.48 -10.75 -15.02
N VAL A 269 -5.11 -10.53 -13.87
CA VAL A 269 -5.29 -9.18 -13.32
C VAL A 269 -3.92 -8.56 -13.06
N LYS A 270 -3.61 -7.45 -13.73
CA LYS A 270 -2.28 -6.82 -13.68
C LYS A 270 -1.81 -6.41 -12.27
N ASN A 271 -2.77 -6.07 -11.40
CA ASN A 271 -2.54 -5.66 -10.01
C ASN A 271 -2.93 -6.76 -9.01
N GLU A 272 -2.91 -8.03 -9.43
CA GLU A 272 -3.30 -9.18 -8.60
C GLU A 272 -2.56 -9.20 -7.26
N VAL A 273 -1.25 -8.91 -7.23
CA VAL A 273 -0.44 -8.96 -6.01
C VAL A 273 -0.93 -7.94 -4.98
N ASP A 274 -1.06 -6.68 -5.38
CA ASP A 274 -1.50 -5.60 -4.48
C ASP A 274 -2.95 -5.84 -4.02
N PHE A 275 -3.86 -6.24 -4.92
CA PHE A 275 -5.25 -6.49 -4.54
C PHE A 275 -5.44 -7.73 -3.68
N LYS A 276 -4.61 -8.77 -3.82
CA LYS A 276 -4.63 -9.91 -2.89
C LYS A 276 -4.24 -9.49 -1.48
N GLU A 277 -3.24 -8.62 -1.36
CA GLU A 277 -2.84 -8.07 -0.07
C GLU A 277 -3.96 -7.21 0.53
N LEU A 278 -4.52 -6.28 -0.24
CA LEU A 278 -5.63 -5.44 0.21
C LEU A 278 -6.85 -6.29 0.62
N ASP A 279 -7.27 -7.24 -0.21
CA ASP A 279 -8.40 -8.15 0.08
C ASP A 279 -8.16 -8.92 1.39
N SER A 280 -6.93 -9.41 1.61
CA SER A 280 -6.58 -10.12 2.84
C SER A 280 -6.66 -9.22 4.08
N LEU A 281 -6.25 -7.96 3.98
CA LEU A 281 -6.33 -7.01 5.09
C LEU A 281 -7.79 -6.65 5.42
N LEU A 282 -8.63 -6.52 4.38
CA LEU A 282 -10.05 -6.21 4.52
C LEU A 282 -10.88 -7.38 5.06
N GLN A 283 -10.33 -8.59 5.20
CA GLN A 283 -11.01 -9.71 5.87
C GLN A 283 -10.98 -9.61 7.41
N ASP A 284 -10.24 -8.66 7.96
CA ASP A 284 -10.16 -8.45 9.41
C ASP A 284 -11.46 -7.80 9.95
N GLU A 285 -12.31 -8.60 10.58
CA GLU A 285 -13.58 -8.16 11.15
C GLU A 285 -13.42 -7.16 12.32
N SER A 286 -12.22 -6.96 12.86
CA SER A 286 -11.97 -5.95 13.89
C SER A 286 -11.86 -4.53 13.35
N LEU A 287 -11.70 -4.37 12.03
CA LEU A 287 -11.59 -3.09 11.36
C LEU A 287 -12.69 -2.94 10.29
N ASP A 288 -13.62 -2.03 10.56
CA ASP A 288 -14.62 -1.62 9.60
C ASP A 288 -14.08 -0.49 8.70
N VAL A 289 -13.96 -0.78 7.40
CA VAL A 289 -13.45 0.15 6.39
C VAL A 289 -14.59 0.66 5.50
N LYS A 290 -14.86 1.96 5.58
CA LYS A 290 -15.74 2.68 4.66
C LYS A 290 -14.94 3.31 3.53
N TRP A 291 -15.44 3.21 2.31
CA TRP A 291 -14.88 3.84 1.13
C TRP A 291 -15.66 5.10 0.80
N ASN A 292 -14.95 6.19 0.51
CA ASN A 292 -15.53 7.45 0.12
C ASN A 292 -14.88 7.93 -1.17
N TYR A 293 -15.68 8.10 -2.23
CA TYR A 293 -15.19 8.71 -3.45
C TYR A 293 -15.12 10.23 -3.28
N VAL A 294 -13.96 10.80 -3.60
CA VAL A 294 -13.79 12.25 -3.70
C VAL A 294 -13.43 12.63 -5.12
N LYS A 295 -13.90 13.79 -5.58
CA LYS A 295 -13.57 14.25 -6.93
C LYS A 295 -12.16 14.85 -6.94
N ALA A 296 -11.32 14.35 -7.85
CA ALA A 296 -9.99 14.91 -8.10
C ALA A 296 -10.06 16.42 -8.39
N HIS A 297 -9.06 17.16 -7.88
CA HIS A 297 -8.85 18.60 -8.15
C HIS A 297 -10.06 19.52 -7.87
N ASN A 298 -10.87 19.18 -6.87
CA ASN A 298 -12.10 19.91 -6.55
C ASN A 298 -12.02 20.71 -5.23
N GLY A 299 -10.83 21.09 -4.76
CA GLY A 299 -10.66 21.88 -3.54
C GLY A 299 -10.80 21.08 -2.23
N ILE A 300 -10.80 19.74 -2.30
CA ILE A 300 -10.88 18.90 -1.09
C ILE A 300 -9.49 18.80 -0.50
N LYS A 301 -9.24 19.62 0.53
CA LYS A 301 -7.94 19.74 1.20
C LYS A 301 -7.27 18.38 1.48
N GLY A 302 -8.02 17.42 2.03
CA GLY A 302 -7.47 16.09 2.34
C GLY A 302 -6.93 15.36 1.11
N ASN A 303 -7.67 15.39 -0.01
CA ASN A 303 -7.24 14.78 -1.27
C ASN A 303 -6.02 15.50 -1.86
N GLU A 304 -6.02 16.84 -1.84
CA GLU A 304 -4.89 17.63 -2.34
C GLU A 304 -3.61 17.39 -1.53
N MET A 305 -3.74 17.21 -0.22
CA MET A 305 -2.60 16.87 0.64
C MET A 305 -2.11 15.44 0.38
N ALA A 306 -3.01 14.48 0.16
CA ALA A 306 -2.63 13.12 -0.24
C ALA A 306 -1.91 13.12 -1.60
N ASP A 307 -2.39 13.87 -2.60
CA ASP A 307 -1.72 14.03 -3.91
C ASP A 307 -0.33 14.66 -3.79
N LYS A 308 -0.19 15.69 -2.95
CA LYS A 308 1.13 16.28 -2.66
C LYS A 308 2.10 15.26 -2.05
N LEU A 309 1.62 14.42 -1.13
CA LEU A 309 2.42 13.35 -0.53
C LEU A 309 2.77 12.27 -1.58
N ALA A 310 1.82 11.87 -2.42
CA ALA A 310 2.04 10.89 -3.48
C ALA A 310 3.07 11.36 -4.50
N LYS A 311 3.01 12.63 -4.91
CA LYS A 311 4.04 13.28 -5.75
C LYS A 311 5.40 13.29 -5.08
N THR A 312 5.45 13.56 -3.77
CA THR A 312 6.70 13.47 -3.00
C THR A 312 7.27 12.04 -3.04
N GLY A 313 6.42 11.02 -2.90
CA GLY A 313 6.81 9.61 -3.07
C GLY A 313 7.37 9.31 -4.47
N ALA A 314 6.74 9.84 -5.52
CA ALA A 314 7.20 9.68 -6.90
C ALA A 314 8.53 10.41 -7.16
N GLU A 315 8.75 11.57 -6.54
CA GLU A 315 10.05 12.26 -6.58
C GLU A 315 11.15 11.46 -5.87
N ILE A 316 10.85 10.88 -4.70
CA ILE A 316 11.76 10.00 -3.99
C ILE A 316 12.10 8.81 -4.90
N TYR A 317 11.11 8.22 -5.56
CA TYR A 317 11.32 7.13 -6.53
C TYR A 317 12.34 7.56 -7.60
N LYS A 318 12.11 8.72 -8.22
CA LYS A 318 12.99 9.28 -9.24
C LYS A 318 14.43 9.45 -8.73
N ARG A 319 14.61 10.05 -7.54
CA ARG A 319 15.95 10.30 -6.98
C ARG A 319 16.68 9.01 -6.61
N VAL A 320 15.98 8.05 -6.02
CA VAL A 320 16.59 6.81 -5.50
C VAL A 320 16.86 5.80 -6.62
N PHE A 321 15.93 5.64 -7.56
CA PHE A 321 15.97 4.56 -8.55
C PHE A 321 16.39 5.02 -9.95
N LEU A 322 16.13 6.28 -10.34
CA LEU A 322 16.54 6.80 -11.65
C LEU A 322 17.69 7.82 -11.59
N GLY A 323 17.91 8.48 -10.46
CA GLY A 323 18.95 9.50 -10.25
C GLY A 323 20.37 8.97 -10.05
N LYS A 324 20.58 7.65 -10.19
CA LYS A 324 21.90 7.01 -10.14
C LYS A 324 22.49 6.68 -11.53
N MET A 325 21.90 7.18 -12.61
CA MET A 325 22.42 7.06 -13.98
C MET A 325 23.28 8.25 -14.37
#